data_AF-X0QPW7-F1
#
_entry.id   AF-X0QPW7-F1
#
_cell.length_a   1.000
_cell.length_b   1.000
_cell.length_c   1.000
_cell.angle_alpha   90.00
_cell.angle_beta   90.00
_cell.angle_gamma   90.00
#
_symmetry.space_group_name_H-M   'P 1'
#
loop_
_entity.id
_entity.type
_entity.pdbx_description
1 polymer ?
#
loop_
_entity_poly.entity_id
_entity_poly.type
_entity_poly.pdbx_seq_one_letter_code
_entity_poly.pdbx_strand_id
1 'polypeptide(L)'
;MNPDPDYSAAYVILKTDDAALSGHGLTFTIGRGNEICCTAIEAMRHLVVGLDIDEIKQNPALMWRHLTSDSQLRWIGPDKGAMHLATGAVVNAIWDLWAKNEGKPVWKLVADMTPEQVVNCIDFSYITDCITPEEALILLKGNEASKDQREQTLLQEGYPCYTTSAGWLGYSMKS
;
A
#
# COMPACT_ATOMS: atom_id res chain seq x y z
N MET A 1 8.45 14.95 19.86
CA MET A 1 7.04 14.53 19.75
C MET A 1 6.27 15.76 19.29
N ASN A 2 5.42 15.66 18.26
CA ASN A 2 4.69 16.82 17.73
C ASN A 2 3.57 17.21 18.71
N PRO A 3 3.57 18.44 19.27
CA PRO A 3 2.64 18.82 20.32
C PRO A 3 1.20 18.97 19.81
N ASP A 4 1.03 19.46 18.58
CA ASP A 4 -0.28 19.86 18.03
C ASP A 4 -0.49 19.29 16.60
N PRO A 5 -0.68 17.97 16.44
CA PRO A 5 -0.91 17.38 15.13
C PRO A 5 -2.32 17.70 14.61
N ASP A 6 -2.42 18.13 13.35
CA ASP A 6 -3.71 18.28 12.63
C ASP A 6 -3.83 17.18 11.58
N TYR A 7 -4.53 16.10 11.92
CA TYR A 7 -4.55 14.88 11.10
C TYR A 7 -5.04 15.18 9.68
N SER A 8 -4.16 14.92 8.72
CA SER A 8 -4.34 15.33 7.34
C SER A 8 -4.09 14.15 6.40
N ALA A 9 -4.69 14.21 5.22
CA ALA A 9 -4.51 13.22 4.17
C ALA A 9 -4.17 13.91 2.85
N ALA A 10 -3.10 13.46 2.21
CA ALA A 10 -2.89 13.69 0.79
C ALA A 10 -3.60 12.55 0.06
N TYR A 11 -4.80 12.82 -0.42
CA TYR A 11 -5.74 11.83 -0.95
C TYR A 11 -5.67 11.78 -2.48
N VAL A 12 -5.69 10.57 -3.04
CA VAL A 12 -5.66 10.34 -4.48
C VAL A 12 -6.82 9.43 -4.90
N ILE A 13 -7.42 9.76 -6.04
CA ILE A 13 -8.43 8.93 -6.71
C ILE A 13 -7.94 8.64 -8.12
N LEU A 14 -7.70 7.37 -8.42
CA LEU A 14 -7.44 6.87 -9.76
C LEU A 14 -8.77 6.56 -10.43
N LYS A 15 -9.10 7.33 -11.47
CA LYS A 15 -10.30 7.10 -12.28
C LYS A 15 -9.97 6.17 -13.43
N THR A 16 -10.94 5.35 -13.81
CA THR A 16 -10.88 4.52 -15.01
C THR A 16 -11.85 5.04 -16.07
N ASP A 17 -11.85 4.39 -17.22
CA ASP A 17 -12.86 4.56 -18.26
C ASP A 17 -14.25 4.01 -17.86
N ASP A 18 -14.29 3.06 -16.93
CA ASP A 18 -15.51 2.70 -16.20
C ASP A 18 -15.78 3.70 -15.06
N ALA A 19 -16.82 4.51 -15.22
CA ALA A 19 -17.21 5.51 -14.23
C ALA A 19 -17.63 4.91 -12.87
N ALA A 20 -17.97 3.62 -12.80
CA ALA A 20 -18.30 2.93 -11.56
C ALA A 20 -17.05 2.41 -10.82
N LEU A 21 -15.88 2.41 -11.47
CA LEU A 21 -14.67 1.82 -10.95
C LEU A 21 -13.57 2.89 -10.73
N SER A 22 -13.15 3.02 -9.47
CA SER A 22 -12.07 3.93 -9.08
C SER A 22 -11.25 3.38 -7.92
N GLY A 23 -9.95 3.66 -7.97
CA GLY A 23 -8.97 3.35 -6.93
C GLY A 23 -8.75 4.51 -5.99
N HIS A 24 -8.72 4.26 -4.69
CA HIS A 24 -8.62 5.28 -3.66
C HIS A 24 -7.43 4.99 -2.75
N GLY A 25 -6.59 6.01 -2.56
CA GLY A 25 -5.41 5.90 -1.72
C GLY A 25 -5.14 7.20 -0.98
N LEU A 26 -4.33 7.10 0.07
CA LEU A 26 -3.87 8.26 0.80
C LEU A 26 -2.50 8.01 1.40
N THR A 27 -1.81 9.10 1.70
CA THR A 27 -0.73 9.10 2.67
C THR A 27 -1.05 10.08 3.80
N PHE A 28 -0.69 9.69 5.01
CA PHE A 28 -1.04 10.41 6.24
C PHE A 28 0.02 11.47 6.57
N THR A 29 -0.45 12.66 6.90
CA THR A 29 0.38 13.74 7.45
C THR A 29 -0.33 14.40 8.63
N ILE A 30 0.30 15.39 9.27
CA ILE A 30 -0.20 16.03 10.49
C ILE A 30 -0.35 17.56 10.36
N GLY A 31 -0.73 18.04 9.17
CA GLY A 31 -1.07 19.44 8.91
C GLY A 31 -0.16 20.08 7.86
N ARG A 32 0.67 21.04 8.27
CA ARG A 32 1.61 21.74 7.37
C ARG A 32 2.52 20.75 6.64
N GLY A 33 2.70 20.92 5.32
CA GLY A 33 3.47 20.03 4.47
C GLY A 33 2.62 18.95 3.78
N ASN A 34 1.33 18.83 4.09
CA ASN A 34 0.41 17.94 3.36
C ASN A 34 0.36 18.30 1.86
N GLU A 35 0.43 19.60 1.55
CA GLU A 35 0.47 20.12 0.17
C GLU A 35 1.69 19.64 -0.62
N ILE A 36 2.81 19.38 0.05
CA ILE A 36 4.03 18.81 -0.58
C ILE A 36 3.75 17.37 -0.99
N CYS A 37 3.08 16.58 -0.16
CA CYS A 37 2.67 15.22 -0.51
C CYS A 37 1.64 15.22 -1.64
N CYS A 38 0.65 16.12 -1.63
CA CYS A 38 -0.29 16.26 -2.76
C CYS A 38 0.45 16.62 -4.06
N THR A 39 1.40 17.54 -4.01
CA THR A 39 2.19 17.93 -5.19
C THR A 39 3.07 16.78 -5.69
N ALA A 40 3.64 15.98 -4.79
CA ALA A 40 4.39 14.79 -5.15
C ALA A 40 3.50 13.71 -5.80
N ILE A 41 2.26 13.53 -5.34
CA ILE A 41 1.27 12.65 -5.99
C ILE A 41 1.02 13.13 -7.43
N GLU A 42 0.76 14.43 -7.62
CA GLU A 42 0.55 15.00 -8.96
C GLU A 42 1.78 14.87 -9.87
N ALA A 43 2.99 14.96 -9.32
CA ALA A 43 4.23 14.76 -10.06
C ALA A 43 4.39 13.33 -10.60
N MET A 44 3.67 12.35 -10.06
CA MET A 44 3.66 10.96 -10.56
C MET A 44 2.65 10.72 -11.68
N ARG A 45 1.84 11.72 -12.05
CA ARG A 45 0.72 11.55 -12.98
C ARG A 45 1.11 10.92 -14.32
N HIS A 46 2.27 11.27 -14.88
CA HIS A 46 2.76 10.72 -16.15
C HIS A 46 3.15 9.24 -16.07
N LEU A 47 3.37 8.70 -14.87
CA LEU A 47 3.65 7.28 -14.65
C LEU A 47 2.38 6.44 -14.51
N VAL A 48 1.24 7.07 -14.22
CA VAL A 48 0.00 6.36 -13.85
C VAL A 48 -1.07 6.45 -14.94
N VAL A 49 -1.24 7.63 -15.56
CA VAL A 49 -2.28 7.82 -16.58
C VAL A 49 -1.94 6.99 -17.82
N GLY A 50 -2.85 6.09 -18.19
CA GLY A 50 -2.70 5.20 -19.34
C GLY A 50 -2.22 3.79 -18.98
N LEU A 51 -1.99 3.49 -17.70
CA LEU A 51 -1.75 2.10 -17.26
C LEU A 51 -3.01 1.25 -17.43
N ASP A 52 -2.83 0.00 -17.84
CA ASP A 52 -3.87 -1.02 -17.89
C ASP A 52 -3.83 -1.85 -16.59
N ILE A 53 -4.98 -2.00 -15.94
CA ILE A 53 -5.08 -2.76 -14.70
C ILE A 53 -4.77 -4.24 -14.93
N ASP A 54 -5.15 -4.83 -16.07
CA ASP A 54 -4.92 -6.24 -16.35
C ASP A 54 -3.44 -6.55 -16.60
N GLU A 55 -2.67 -5.59 -17.14
CA GLU A 55 -1.21 -5.67 -17.21
C GLU A 55 -0.58 -5.63 -15.82
N ILE A 56 -1.09 -4.76 -14.93
CA ILE A 56 -0.63 -4.66 -13.54
C ILE A 56 -0.86 -5.99 -12.81
N LYS A 57 -2.02 -6.62 -12.97
CA LYS A 57 -2.34 -7.92 -12.33
C LYS A 57 -1.38 -9.03 -12.72
N GLN A 58 -0.89 -9.01 -13.96
CA GLN A 58 0.05 -10.02 -14.47
C GLN A 58 1.44 -9.88 -13.86
N ASN A 59 1.88 -8.65 -13.57
CA ASN A 59 3.20 -8.39 -12.97
C ASN A 59 3.21 -7.17 -12.03
N PRO A 60 2.71 -7.32 -10.79
CA PRO A 60 2.61 -6.19 -9.87
C PRO A 60 3.98 -5.66 -9.42
N ALA A 61 5.01 -6.52 -9.36
CA ALA A 61 6.38 -6.08 -9.09
C ALA A 61 6.92 -5.17 -10.21
N LEU A 62 6.55 -5.40 -11.47
CA LEU A 62 6.91 -4.50 -12.57
C LEU A 62 6.22 -3.14 -12.45
N MET A 63 4.96 -3.11 -12.02
CA MET A 63 4.27 -1.85 -11.70
C MET A 63 4.99 -1.09 -10.59
N TRP A 64 5.38 -1.77 -9.50
CA TRP A 64 6.18 -1.15 -8.44
C TRP A 64 7.49 -0.58 -8.97
N ARG A 65 8.23 -1.35 -9.77
CA ARG A 65 9.48 -0.88 -10.40
C ARG A 65 9.24 0.32 -11.30
N HIS A 66 8.21 0.31 -12.15
CA HIS A 66 7.87 1.43 -13.02
C HIS A 66 7.66 2.73 -12.23
N LEU A 67 6.87 2.66 -11.15
CA LEU A 67 6.59 3.81 -10.30
C LEU A 67 7.79 4.28 -9.47
N THR A 68 8.72 3.38 -9.15
CA THR A 68 9.87 3.66 -8.28
C THR A 68 11.20 3.81 -9.02
N SER A 69 11.23 3.65 -10.35
CA SER A 69 12.46 3.67 -11.16
C SER A 69 12.65 4.95 -11.99
N ASP A 70 11.70 5.90 -11.96
CA ASP A 70 11.91 7.23 -12.55
C ASP A 70 13.10 7.90 -11.85
N SER A 71 14.22 8.04 -12.56
CA SER A 71 15.48 8.47 -11.96
C SER A 71 15.43 9.89 -11.41
N GLN A 72 14.61 10.77 -11.99
CA GLN A 72 14.46 12.15 -11.53
C GLN A 72 13.62 12.20 -10.26
N LEU A 73 12.52 11.44 -10.20
CA LEU A 73 11.71 11.36 -8.98
C LEU A 73 12.47 10.61 -7.86
N ARG A 74 13.24 9.57 -8.18
CA ARG A 74 14.12 8.88 -7.24
C ARG A 74 15.14 9.80 -6.60
N TRP A 75 15.64 10.79 -7.33
CA TRP A 75 16.61 11.78 -6.79
C TRP A 75 16.05 12.57 -5.60
N ILE A 76 14.73 12.67 -5.48
CA ILE A 76 14.03 13.36 -4.38
C ILE A 76 13.83 12.44 -3.15
N GLY A 77 14.16 11.14 -3.25
CA GLY A 77 14.12 10.17 -2.15
C GLY A 77 15.52 9.62 -1.86
N PRO A 78 15.95 8.53 -2.51
CA PRO A 78 15.12 7.46 -3.09
C PRO A 78 14.40 6.66 -2.00
N ASP A 79 13.21 6.16 -2.30
CA ASP A 79 12.41 5.28 -1.44
C ASP A 79 12.22 5.79 0.01
N LYS A 80 12.11 7.12 0.15
CA LYS A 80 11.88 7.83 1.42
C LYS A 80 11.19 9.19 1.21
N GLY A 81 10.73 9.80 2.32
CA GLY A 81 10.24 11.18 2.34
C GLY A 81 8.94 11.40 1.55
N ALA A 82 8.65 12.66 1.21
CA ALA A 82 7.40 13.04 0.56
C ALA A 82 7.15 12.32 -0.77
N MET A 83 8.21 12.08 -1.57
CA MET A 83 8.07 11.35 -2.84
C MET A 83 7.63 9.91 -2.62
N HIS A 84 8.22 9.20 -1.66
CA HIS A 84 7.83 7.81 -1.40
C HIS A 84 6.52 7.68 -0.62
N LEU A 85 6.16 8.68 0.20
CA LEU A 85 4.81 8.80 0.76
C LEU A 85 3.76 8.94 -0.36
N ALA A 86 4.03 9.76 -1.38
CA ALA A 86 3.16 9.87 -2.56
C ALA A 86 3.10 8.56 -3.36
N THR A 87 4.23 7.89 -3.57
CA THR A 87 4.27 6.55 -4.19
C THR A 87 3.37 5.57 -3.44
N GLY A 88 3.45 5.52 -2.12
CA GLY A 88 2.59 4.66 -1.30
C GLY A 88 1.10 4.97 -1.47
N ALA A 89 0.72 6.24 -1.54
CA ALA A 89 -0.68 6.63 -1.79
C ALA A 89 -1.17 6.12 -3.15
N VAL A 90 -0.38 6.30 -4.20
CA VAL A 90 -0.71 5.86 -5.58
C VAL A 90 -0.77 4.33 -5.67
N VAL A 91 0.22 3.63 -5.13
CA VAL A 91 0.25 2.16 -5.14
C VAL A 91 -0.94 1.58 -4.38
N ASN A 92 -1.28 2.14 -3.22
CA ASN A 92 -2.45 1.70 -2.47
C ASN A 92 -3.76 1.98 -3.22
N ALA A 93 -3.85 3.07 -3.98
CA ALA A 93 -4.99 3.33 -4.84
C ALA A 93 -5.12 2.30 -5.98
N ILE A 94 -4.00 1.82 -6.53
CA ILE A 94 -3.98 0.72 -7.52
C ILE A 94 -4.46 -0.59 -6.88
N TRP A 95 -4.02 -0.91 -5.65
CA TRP A 95 -4.50 -2.09 -4.93
C TRP A 95 -5.98 -2.02 -4.57
N ASP A 96 -6.49 -0.85 -4.18
CA ASP A 96 -7.93 -0.63 -3.95
C ASP A 96 -8.73 -0.81 -5.26
N LEU A 97 -8.22 -0.26 -6.37
CA LEU A 97 -8.82 -0.44 -7.69
C LEU A 97 -8.90 -1.93 -8.07
N TRP A 98 -7.79 -2.65 -7.91
CA TRP A 98 -7.72 -4.09 -8.19
C TRP A 98 -8.71 -4.86 -7.32
N ALA A 99 -8.72 -4.62 -6.00
CA ALA A 99 -9.62 -5.33 -5.09
C ALA A 99 -11.10 -5.08 -5.43
N LYS A 100 -11.47 -3.85 -5.79
CA LYS A 100 -12.82 -3.52 -6.26
C LYS A 100 -13.17 -4.19 -7.58
N ASN A 101 -12.22 -4.22 -8.52
CA ASN A 101 -12.41 -4.90 -9.80
C ASN A 101 -12.67 -6.42 -9.61
N GLU A 102 -12.02 -7.04 -8.61
CA GLU A 102 -12.22 -8.45 -8.25
C GLU A 102 -13.40 -8.68 -7.27
N GLY A 103 -14.08 -7.62 -6.83
CA GLY A 103 -15.19 -7.70 -5.87
C GLY A 103 -14.76 -8.20 -4.49
N LYS A 104 -13.52 -7.94 -4.05
CA LYS A 104 -12.96 -8.43 -2.79
C LYS A 104 -12.46 -7.29 -1.90
N PRO A 105 -12.48 -7.45 -0.56
CA PRO A 105 -11.64 -6.62 0.28
C PRO A 105 -10.16 -6.96 0.04
N VAL A 106 -9.25 -5.97 0.15
CA VAL A 106 -7.81 -6.14 -0.17
C VAL A 106 -7.17 -7.32 0.58
N TRP A 107 -7.50 -7.51 1.86
CA TRP A 107 -6.95 -8.64 2.64
C TRP A 107 -7.29 -9.99 2.01
N LYS A 108 -8.51 -10.14 1.47
CA LYS A 108 -8.98 -11.36 0.84
C LYS A 108 -8.39 -11.51 -0.57
N LEU A 109 -8.24 -10.42 -1.31
CA LEU A 109 -7.52 -10.42 -2.60
C LEU A 109 -6.12 -11.02 -2.44
N VAL A 110 -5.34 -10.51 -1.48
CA VAL A 110 -3.97 -11.00 -1.23
C VAL A 110 -3.98 -12.39 -0.63
N ALA A 111 -4.88 -12.67 0.32
CA ALA A 111 -5.00 -14.00 0.91
C ALA A 111 -5.40 -15.07 -0.12
N ASP A 112 -6.14 -14.75 -1.17
CA ASP A 112 -6.53 -15.71 -2.21
C ASP A 112 -5.43 -16.03 -3.22
N MET A 113 -4.38 -15.21 -3.29
CA MET A 113 -3.26 -15.45 -4.18
C MET A 113 -2.54 -16.77 -3.86
N THR A 114 -2.02 -17.42 -4.89
CA THR A 114 -1.05 -18.51 -4.71
C THR A 114 0.25 -17.95 -4.13
N PRO A 115 1.09 -18.78 -3.49
CA PRO A 115 2.42 -18.36 -3.05
C PRO A 115 3.24 -17.67 -4.14
N GLU A 116 3.21 -18.18 -5.38
CA GLU A 116 3.91 -17.59 -6.53
C GLU A 116 3.37 -16.19 -6.87
N GLN A 117 2.05 -16.00 -6.83
CA GLN A 117 1.43 -14.70 -7.09
C GLN A 117 1.82 -13.67 -6.00
N VAL A 118 1.88 -14.07 -4.73
CA VAL A 118 2.33 -13.18 -3.64
C VAL A 118 3.80 -12.79 -3.84
N VAL A 119 4.67 -13.74 -4.19
CA VAL A 119 6.09 -13.45 -4.49
C VAL A 119 6.21 -12.50 -5.68
N ASN A 120 5.38 -12.66 -6.72
CA ASN A 120 5.34 -11.78 -7.89
C ASN A 120 4.83 -10.35 -7.59
N CYS A 121 4.34 -10.08 -6.38
CA CYS A 121 3.98 -8.73 -5.95
C CYS A 121 5.16 -7.94 -5.36
N ILE A 122 6.31 -8.59 -5.14
CA ILE A 122 7.44 -8.03 -4.39
C ILE A 122 8.59 -7.72 -5.35
N ASP A 123 9.12 -6.50 -5.28
CA ASP A 123 10.44 -6.21 -5.84
C ASP A 123 11.53 -6.56 -4.82
N PHE A 124 12.27 -7.64 -5.08
CA PHE A 124 13.35 -8.13 -4.21
C PHE A 124 14.65 -7.33 -4.34
N SER A 125 14.67 -6.25 -5.11
CA SER A 125 15.84 -5.37 -5.21
C SER A 125 16.31 -4.92 -3.83
N TYR A 126 17.59 -5.14 -3.53
CA TYR A 126 18.25 -4.75 -2.29
C TYR A 126 17.84 -5.51 -1.01
N ILE A 127 17.11 -6.63 -1.10
CA ILE A 127 16.77 -7.46 0.09
C ILE A 127 17.21 -8.93 -0.02
N THR A 128 17.82 -9.34 -1.13
CA THR A 128 18.18 -10.75 -1.41
C THR A 128 19.28 -11.31 -0.51
N ASP A 129 20.03 -10.46 0.18
CA ASP A 129 20.97 -10.86 1.22
C ASP A 129 20.27 -11.23 2.54
N CYS A 130 18.99 -10.89 2.69
CA CYS A 130 18.15 -11.22 3.83
C CYS A 130 17.07 -12.28 3.50
N ILE A 131 16.41 -12.16 2.35
CA ILE A 131 15.40 -13.10 1.88
C ILE A 131 15.37 -13.15 0.35
N THR A 132 15.54 -14.34 -0.23
CA THR A 132 15.40 -14.54 -1.67
C THR A 132 13.95 -14.81 -2.08
N PRO A 133 13.59 -14.67 -3.38
CA PRO A 133 12.29 -15.08 -3.88
C PRO A 133 11.96 -16.55 -3.58
N GLU A 134 12.95 -17.44 -3.67
CA GLU A 134 12.80 -18.87 -3.38
C GLU A 134 12.51 -19.12 -1.90
N GLU A 135 13.21 -18.42 -1.01
CA GLU A 135 12.99 -18.51 0.44
C GLU A 135 11.60 -17.99 0.81
N ALA A 136 11.19 -16.85 0.25
CA ALA A 136 9.83 -16.31 0.43
C ALA A 136 8.77 -17.30 -0.07
N LEU A 137 8.99 -17.94 -1.23
CA LEU A 137 8.08 -18.95 -1.77
C LEU A 137 7.95 -20.17 -0.85
N ILE A 138 9.07 -20.66 -0.29
CA ILE A 138 9.08 -21.78 0.66
C ILE A 138 8.26 -21.42 1.91
N LEU A 139 8.46 -20.22 2.47
CA LEU A 139 7.71 -19.74 3.63
C LEU A 139 6.21 -19.68 3.37
N LEU A 140 5.81 -19.17 2.20
CA LEU A 140 4.40 -19.05 1.83
C LEU A 140 3.75 -20.42 1.59
N LYS A 141 4.42 -21.33 0.88
CA LYS A 141 3.95 -22.71 0.67
C LYS A 141 3.79 -23.48 1.99
N GLY A 142 4.71 -23.28 2.94
CA GLY A 142 4.61 -23.87 4.27
C GLY A 142 3.34 -23.47 5.04
N ASN A 143 2.72 -22.34 4.69
CA ASN A 143 1.52 -21.83 5.33
C ASN A 143 0.23 -22.05 4.51
N GLU A 144 0.33 -22.55 3.27
CA GLU A 144 -0.79 -22.61 2.34
C GLU A 144 -1.92 -23.53 2.82
N ALA A 145 -1.59 -24.72 3.34
CA ALA A 145 -2.55 -25.74 3.76
C ALA A 145 -3.50 -25.30 4.89
N SER A 146 -3.15 -24.25 5.64
CA SER A 146 -3.94 -23.74 6.77
C SER A 146 -4.64 -22.40 6.48
N LYS A 147 -4.61 -21.92 5.23
CA LYS A 147 -5.26 -20.66 4.83
C LYS A 147 -6.75 -20.62 5.16
N ASP A 148 -7.51 -21.63 4.70
CA ASP A 148 -8.96 -21.67 4.90
C ASP A 148 -9.34 -21.66 6.39
N GLN A 149 -8.63 -22.44 7.21
CA GLN A 149 -8.85 -22.47 8.64
C GLN A 149 -8.58 -21.11 9.30
N ARG A 150 -7.47 -20.45 8.95
CA ARG A 150 -7.14 -19.12 9.48
C ARG A 150 -8.14 -18.05 9.05
N GLU A 151 -8.64 -18.14 7.81
CA GLU A 151 -9.67 -17.23 7.32
C GLU A 151 -10.98 -17.40 8.10
N GLN A 152 -11.43 -18.63 8.34
CA GLN A 152 -12.61 -18.87 9.16
C GLN A 152 -12.43 -18.33 10.58
N THR A 153 -11.26 -18.53 11.18
CA THR A 153 -10.93 -17.94 12.49
C THR A 153 -10.98 -16.41 12.45
N LEU A 154 -10.38 -15.76 11.43
CA LEU A 154 -10.40 -14.30 11.28
C LEU A 154 -11.83 -13.76 11.15
N LEU A 155 -12.69 -14.44 10.38
CA LEU A 155 -14.08 -14.05 10.20
C LEU A 155 -14.91 -14.21 11.48
N GLN A 156 -14.60 -15.21 12.31
CA GLN A 156 -15.32 -15.49 13.56
C GLN A 156 -14.85 -14.61 14.72
N GLU A 157 -13.54 -14.37 14.84
CA GLU A 157 -12.92 -13.78 16.02
C GLU A 157 -12.43 -12.34 15.81
N GLY A 158 -12.32 -11.90 14.56
CA GLY A 158 -11.65 -10.65 14.21
C GLY A 158 -10.14 -10.72 14.44
N TYR A 159 -9.51 -9.55 14.55
CA TYR A 159 -8.08 -9.43 14.87
C TYR A 159 -7.91 -8.60 16.16
N PRO A 160 -7.18 -9.08 17.19
CA PRO A 160 -6.98 -8.34 18.42
C PRO A 160 -6.40 -6.94 18.18
N CYS A 161 -6.96 -5.93 18.85
CA CYS A 161 -6.50 -4.54 18.76
C CYS A 161 -6.12 -3.98 20.13
N TYR A 162 -5.25 -2.96 20.13
CA TYR A 162 -4.93 -2.15 21.31
C TYR A 162 -5.27 -0.69 21.03
N THR A 163 -5.41 0.13 22.08
CA THR A 163 -5.74 1.55 21.95
C THR A 163 -4.60 2.44 22.43
N THR A 164 -4.24 3.42 21.62
CA THR A 164 -3.32 4.52 21.98
C THR A 164 -4.07 5.77 22.42
N SER A 165 -5.41 5.78 22.30
CA SER A 165 -6.23 6.99 22.52
C SER A 165 -6.15 7.53 23.94
N ALA A 166 -5.88 6.68 24.94
CA ALA A 166 -5.77 7.11 26.34
C ALA A 166 -4.38 7.68 26.70
N GLY A 167 -3.40 7.64 25.78
CA GLY A 167 -2.00 7.98 26.04
C GLY A 167 -1.54 9.32 25.47
N TRP A 168 -2.43 10.17 24.97
CA TRP A 168 -2.04 11.45 24.39
C TRP A 168 -1.46 12.40 25.44
N LEU A 169 -0.26 12.93 25.19
CA LEU A 169 0.49 13.77 26.13
C LEU A 169 -0.25 15.07 26.53
N GLY A 170 -1.14 15.58 25.66
CA GLY A 170 -1.89 16.81 25.89
C GLY A 170 -3.10 16.68 26.83
N TYR A 171 -3.42 15.47 27.32
CA TYR A 171 -4.52 15.30 28.25
C TYR A 171 -4.17 15.82 29.65
N SER A 172 -5.14 16.47 30.30
CA SER A 172 -5.02 16.80 31.72
C SER A 172 -4.90 15.52 32.53
N MET A 173 -3.92 15.43 33.43
CA MET A 173 -3.92 14.43 34.49
C MET A 173 -5.20 14.65 35.30
N LYS A 174 -6.11 13.66 35.35
CA LYS A 174 -7.23 13.71 36.30
C LYS A 174 -6.63 13.81 37.70
N SER A 175 -6.75 14.98 38.32
CA SER A 175 -6.43 15.22 39.73
C SER A 175 -7.43 14.52 40.64
#